data_AF-A0A0S3SPQ1-F1
#
_entry.id   AF-A0A0S3SPQ1-F1
#
_cell.length_a   1.000
_cell.length_b   1.000
_cell.length_c   1.000
_cell.angle_alpha   90.00
_cell.angle_beta   90.00
_cell.angle_gamma   90.00
#
_symmetry.space_group_name_H-M   'P 1'
#
loop_
_entity.id
_entity.type
_entity.pdbx_description
1 polymer ?
#
loop_
_entity_poly.entity_id
_entity_poly.type
_entity_poly.pdbx_seq_one_letter_code
_entity_poly.pdbx_strand_id
1 'polypeptide(L)' 'MQYRCIVAEAVYIAASNSACQAIWLSSLMIEWKMKNACNLKLLIDNKFAINLAKHPTSHARSKHIETKFHFIR' A
#
# COMPACT_ATOMS: atom_id res chain seq x y z
N MET A 1 -18.32 -18.50 -2.08
CA MET A 1 -16.92 -18.03 -1.97
C MET A 1 -16.86 -16.51 -1.68
N GLN A 2 -17.34 -16.03 -0.53
CA GLN A 2 -17.43 -14.57 -0.24
C GLN A 2 -16.44 -14.05 0.82
N TYR A 3 -15.63 -14.91 1.45
CA TYR A 3 -14.75 -14.49 2.55
C TYR A 3 -13.40 -13.88 2.14
N ARG A 4 -13.11 -13.77 0.83
CA ARG A 4 -11.75 -13.42 0.34
C ARG A 4 -11.55 -11.94 -0.03
N CYS A 5 -12.62 -11.17 -0.25
CA CYS A 5 -12.52 -9.78 -0.72
C CYS A 5 -12.13 -8.80 0.42
N ILE A 6 -12.71 -8.98 1.62
CA ILE A 6 -12.49 -8.07 2.76
C ILE A 6 -11.05 -8.09 3.26
N VAL A 7 -10.42 -9.27 3.32
CA VAL A 7 -9.02 -9.40 3.77
C VAL A 7 -8.07 -8.75 2.77
N ALA A 8 -8.33 -8.88 1.46
CA ALA A 8 -7.51 -8.23 0.44
C ALA A 8 -7.63 -6.71 0.48
N GLU A 9 -8.84 -6.18 0.68
CA GLU A 9 -9.09 -4.74 0.83
C GLU A 9 -8.43 -4.18 2.11
N ALA A 10 -8.55 -4.86 3.24
CA ALA A 10 -7.91 -4.45 4.48
C ALA A 10 -6.38 -4.43 4.37
N VAL A 11 -5.78 -5.43 3.71
CA VAL A 11 -4.32 -5.47 3.48
C VAL A 11 -3.88 -4.38 2.50
N TYR A 12 -4.68 -4.08 1.49
CA TYR A 12 -4.40 -2.96 0.58
C TYR A 12 -4.41 -1.61 1.34
N ILE A 13 -5.40 -1.38 2.19
CA ILE A 13 -5.48 -0.16 3.02
C ILE A 13 -4.28 -0.08 3.99
N ALA A 14 -3.95 -1.19 4.65
CA ALA A 14 -2.79 -1.24 5.55
C ALA A 14 -1.49 -0.92 4.79
N ALA A 15 -1.31 -1.50 3.60
CA ALA A 15 -0.15 -1.25 2.76
C ALA A 15 -0.02 0.22 2.33
N SER A 16 -1.13 0.91 2.02
CA SER A 16 -1.11 2.35 1.72
C SER A 16 -0.68 3.20 2.88
N ASN A 17 -1.18 2.89 4.07
CA ASN A 17 -0.81 3.62 5.26
C ASN A 17 0.67 3.38 5.59
N SER A 18 1.14 2.14 5.48
CA SER A 18 2.55 1.81 5.65
C SER A 18 3.44 2.50 4.62
N ALA A 19 3.03 2.59 3.35
CA ALA A 19 3.77 3.32 2.33
C ALA A 19 3.86 4.82 2.63
N CYS A 20 2.74 5.44 3.04
CA CYS A 20 2.71 6.85 3.42
C CYS A 20 3.64 7.13 4.62
N GLN A 21 3.56 6.30 5.67
CA GLN A 21 4.44 6.42 6.83
C GLN A 21 5.91 6.17 6.47
N ALA A 22 6.19 5.23 5.58
CA ALA A 22 7.54 4.96 5.10
C ALA A 22 8.10 6.18 4.38
N ILE A 23 7.34 6.79 3.46
CA ILE A 23 7.76 8.02 2.76
C ILE A 23 8.02 9.16 3.76
N TRP A 24 7.13 9.36 4.73
CA TRP A 24 7.33 10.36 5.77
C TRP A 24 8.61 10.12 6.57
N LEU A 25 8.87 8.88 6.97
CA LEU A 25 10.09 8.49 7.68
C LEU A 25 11.33 8.67 6.79
N SER A 26 11.24 8.39 5.49
CA SER A 26 12.33 8.65 4.52
C SER A 26 12.72 10.12 4.52
N SER A 27 11.72 11.03 4.44
CA SER A 27 11.95 12.46 4.44
C SER A 27 12.64 12.91 5.73
N LEU A 28 12.18 12.42 6.88
CA LEU A 28 12.79 12.71 8.17
C LEU A 28 14.26 12.22 8.24
N MET A 29 14.53 11.02 7.75
CA MET A 29 15.90 10.47 7.72
C MET A 29 16.83 11.25 6.78
N ILE A 30 16.30 11.78 5.67
CA ILE A 30 17.03 12.68 4.77
C ILE A 30 17.39 13.99 5.48
N GLU A 31 16.44 14.60 6.21
CA GLU A 31 16.69 15.80 7.02
C GLU A 31 17.78 15.56 8.06
N TRP A 32 17.84 14.35 8.62
CA TRP A 32 18.87 13.93 9.58
C TRP A 32 20.19 13.50 8.93
N LYS A 33 20.36 13.74 7.63
CA LYS A 33 21.57 13.40 6.84
C LYS A 33 21.95 11.92 6.90
N MET A 34 20.98 11.02 7.06
CA MET A 34 21.22 9.58 7.02
C MET A 34 21.41 9.12 5.56
N LYS A 35 22.61 8.63 5.23
CA LYS A 35 23.02 8.27 3.86
C LYS A 35 22.21 7.15 3.18
N ASN A 36 21.41 6.39 3.94
CA ASN A 36 20.70 5.19 3.47
C ASN A 36 19.16 5.30 3.52
N ALA A 37 18.61 6.50 3.72
CA ALA A 37 17.18 6.72 3.92
C ALA A 37 16.28 6.31 2.73
N CYS A 38 16.81 6.33 1.50
CA CYS A 38 15.98 6.31 0.29
C CYS A 38 15.48 4.92 -0.13
N ASN A 39 16.00 3.81 0.43
CA ASN A 39 15.66 2.46 -0.02
C ASN A 39 14.63 1.80 0.91
N LEU A 40 13.39 2.28 0.89
CA LEU A 40 12.30 1.68 1.64
C LEU A 40 11.57 0.66 0.78
N LYS A 41 11.59 -0.60 1.22
CA LYS A 41 10.91 -1.71 0.56
C LYS A 41 9.78 -2.21 1.44
N LEU A 42 8.54 -1.97 1.01
CA LEU A 42 7.37 -2.53 1.66
C LEU A 42 7.17 -3.99 1.20
N LEU A 43 7.28 -4.94 2.13
CA LEU A 43 7.06 -6.36 1.86
C LEU A 43 5.65 -6.75 2.31
N ILE A 44 4.86 -7.29 1.38
CA ILE A 44 3.50 -7.77 1.62
C ILE A 44 3.48 -9.25 1.21
N ASP A 45 3.07 -10.13 2.12
CA ASP A 45 2.99 -11.58 1.89
C ASP A 45 1.67 -12.02 1.23
N ASN A 46 0.69 -11.11 1.18
CA ASN A 46 -0.62 -11.37 0.59
C ASN A 46 -0.62 -11.20 -0.94
N LYS A 47 -0.51 -12.31 -1.67
CA LYS A 47 -0.59 -12.37 -3.13
C LYS A 47 -1.86 -11.74 -3.72
N PHE A 48 -3.00 -11.81 -3.01
CA PHE A 48 -4.24 -11.19 -3.46
C PHE A 48 -4.20 -9.67 -3.34
N ALA A 49 -3.59 -9.13 -2.28
CA ALA A 49 -3.39 -7.68 -2.13
C ALA A 49 -2.41 -7.14 -3.18
N ILE A 50 -1.34 -7.90 -3.50
CA ILE A 50 -0.43 -7.57 -4.61
C ILE A 50 -1.17 -7.56 -5.95
N ASN A 51 -2.03 -8.56 -6.19
CA ASN A 51 -2.81 -8.62 -7.42
C ASN A 51 -3.83 -7.48 -7.53
N LEU A 52 -4.46 -7.09 -6.42
CA LEU A 52 -5.37 -5.94 -6.35
C LEU A 52 -4.65 -4.62 -6.61
N ALA A 53 -3.42 -4.46 -6.08
CA ALA A 53 -2.59 -3.29 -6.36
C ALA A 53 -2.15 -3.21 -7.83
N LYS A 54 -1.93 -4.36 -8.48
CA LYS A 54 -1.53 -4.43 -9.90
C LYS A 54 -2.71 -4.33 -10.88
N HIS A 55 -3.89 -4.82 -10.47
CA HIS A 55 -5.09 -4.89 -11.30
C HIS A 55 -6.30 -4.36 -10.52
N PRO A 56 -6.50 -3.02 -10.49
CA PRO A 56 -7.56 -2.40 -9.69
C PRO A 56 -8.99 -2.70 -10.20
N THR A 57 -9.13 -3.32 -11.37
CA THR A 57 -10.42 -3.62 -11.99
C THR A 57 -11.08 -4.86 -11.41
N SER A 58 -11.72 -4.74 -10.26
CA SER A 58 -12.75 -5.71 -9.86
C SER A 58 -13.75 -5.09 -8.87
N HIS A 59 -14.90 -4.68 -9.41
CA HIS A 59 -16.09 -4.19 -8.70
C HIS A 59 -16.13 -2.72 -8.26
N ALA A 60 -17.28 -2.10 -8.50
CA ALA A 60 -17.63 -0.73 -8.08
C ALA A 60 -17.45 -0.48 -6.56
N ARG A 61 -17.44 -1.55 -5.75
CA ARG A 61 -17.22 -1.48 -4.30
C ARG A 61 -15.77 -1.22 -3.90
N SER A 62 -14.79 -1.61 -4.71
CA SER A 62 -13.35 -1.38 -4.42
C SER A 62 -12.83 -0.08 -5.03
N LYS A 63 -13.60 0.53 -5.95
CA LYS A 63 -13.30 1.84 -6.57
C LYS A 63 -13.17 2.98 -5.57
N HIS A 64 -13.94 2.98 -4.48
CA HIS A 64 -13.89 4.02 -3.44
C HIS A 64 -12.62 3.94 -2.56
N ILE A 65 -12.05 2.74 -2.43
CA ILE A 65 -10.78 2.50 -1.74
C ILE A 65 -9.64 2.90 -2.68
N GLU A 66 -9.73 2.53 -3.95
CA GLU A 66 -8.74 2.87 -4.97
C GLU A 66 -8.49 4.39 -5.10
N THR A 67 -9.54 5.22 -5.16
CA THR A 67 -9.39 6.68 -5.26
C THR A 67 -8.70 7.28 -4.02
N LYS A 68 -8.88 6.68 -2.84
CA LYS A 68 -8.28 7.17 -1.59
C LYS A 68 -6.84 6.68 -1.37
N PHE A 69 -6.44 5.57 -1.99
CA PHE A 69 -5.18 4.87 -1.70
C PHE A 69 -4.34 4.65 -2.96
N HIS A 70 -4.34 5.61 -3.89
CA HIS A 70 -3.48 5.62 -5.08
C HIS A 70 -1.97 5.68 -4.79
N PHE A 71 -1.59 5.84 -3.51
CA PHE A 71 -0.21 6.07 -3.07
C PHE A 71 0.72 4.85 -3.16
N ILE A 72 0.17 3.62 -3.26
CA ILE A 72 0.98 2.38 -3.32
C ILE A 72 1.38 2.03 -4.77
N ARG A 73 0.87 2.77 -5.75
CA ARG A 73 1.21 2.56 -7.15
C ARG A 73 2.58 3.15 -7.48
#